data_AF-A0A8T5LKP3-F1
#
_entry.id   AF-A0A8T5LKP3-F1
#
_cell.length_a   1.000
_cell.length_b   1.000
_cell.length_c   1.000
_cell.angle_alpha   90.00
_cell.angle_beta   90.00
_cell.angle_gamma   90.00
#
_symmetry.space_group_name_H-M   'P 1'
#
loop_
_entity.id
_entity.type
_entity.pdbx_description
1 polymer ?
#
loop_
_entity_poly.entity_id
_entity_poly.type
_entity_poly.pdbx_seq_one_letter_code
_entity_poly.pdbx_strand_id
1 'polypeptide(L)' 'MKKDLVEKIAALITAAFGLVAALAWNDAIKALFVGPCGTEGAGALCALSSGGPWVYAIVVTILAVIATIWIGKVAEKAK' A
#
# COMPACT_ATOMS: atom_id res chain seq x y z
N MET A 1 -30.10 6.99 -18.40
CA MET A 1 -29.46 6.01 -19.33
C MET A 1 -28.01 6.33 -19.66
N LYS A 2 -27.68 7.44 -20.37
CA LYS A 2 -26.26 7.77 -20.67
C LYS A 2 -25.45 8.09 -19.39
N LYS A 3 -26.04 8.82 -18.45
CA LYS A 3 -25.41 9.17 -17.17
C LYS A 3 -25.12 7.93 -16.30
N ASP A 4 -26.11 7.05 -16.12
CA ASP A 4 -25.94 5.82 -15.33
C ASP A 4 -24.87 4.89 -15.92
N LEU A 5 -24.76 4.83 -17.25
CA LEU A 5 -23.71 4.06 -17.92
C LEU A 5 -22.33 4.66 -17.63
N VAL A 6 -22.18 5.98 -17.75
CA VAL A 6 -20.92 6.67 -17.45
C VAL A 6 -20.53 6.51 -15.98
N GLU A 7 -21.47 6.61 -15.05
CA GLU A 7 -21.22 6.40 -13.62
C GLU A 7 -20.76 4.97 -13.31
N LYS A 8 -21.41 3.96 -13.92
CA LYS A 8 -21.01 2.56 -13.76
C LYS A 8 -19.63 2.28 -14.36
N ILE A 9 -19.34 2.83 -15.53
CA ILE A 9 -18.02 2.71 -16.16
C ILE A 9 -16.96 3.41 -15.31
N ALA A 10 -17.24 4.60 -14.79
CA ALA A 10 -16.33 5.32 -13.89
C ALA A 10 -16.03 4.49 -12.64
N ALA A 11 -17.05 3.91 -11.99
CA ALA A 11 -16.87 3.05 -10.83
C ALA A 11 -15.99 1.83 -11.14
N LEU A 12 -16.21 1.16 -12.28
CA LEU A 12 -15.40 0.01 -12.71
C LEU A 12 -13.95 0.40 -12.97
N ILE A 13 -13.71 1.52 -13.65
CA ILE A 13 -12.37 2.03 -13.94
C ILE A 13 -11.66 2.44 -12.64
N THR A 14 -12.34 3.17 -11.75
CA THR A 14 -11.80 3.55 -10.44
C THR A 14 -11.43 2.32 -9.61
N ALA A 15 -12.26 1.28 -9.59
CA ALA A 15 -11.95 0.04 -8.89
C ALA A 15 -10.73 -0.68 -9.51
N ALA A 16 -10.65 -0.75 -10.84
CA ALA A 16 -9.52 -1.36 -11.53
C ALA A 16 -8.20 -0.63 -11.24
N PHE A 17 -8.18 0.71 -11.32
CA PHE A 17 -7.01 1.49 -10.96
C PHE A 17 -6.69 1.42 -9.47
N GLY A 18 -7.70 1.35 -8.60
CA GLY A 18 -7.52 1.11 -7.17
C GLY A 18 -6.78 -0.20 -6.89
N LEU A 19 -7.12 -1.28 -7.61
CA LEU A 19 -6.43 -2.56 -7.51
C LEU A 19 -4.98 -2.46 -8.00
N VAL A 20 -4.74 -1.85 -9.16
CA VAL A 20 -3.38 -1.65 -9.70
C VAL A 20 -2.53 -0.85 -8.72
N ALA A 21 -3.09 0.22 -8.15
CA ALA A 21 -2.40 1.03 -7.15
C ALA A 21 -2.06 0.21 -5.89
N ALA A 22 -2.99 -0.61 -5.38
CA ALA A 22 -2.75 -1.46 -4.22
C ALA A 22 -1.61 -2.47 -4.48
N LEU A 23 -1.56 -3.07 -5.67
CA LEU A 23 -0.49 -3.99 -6.07
C LEU A 23 0.87 -3.28 -6.18
N ALA A 24 0.90 -2.10 -6.80
CA ALA A 24 2.12 -1.30 -6.91
C ALA A 24 2.70 -0.91 -5.54
N TRP A 25 1.84 -0.53 -4.59
CA TRP A 25 2.26 -0.25 -3.21
C TRP A 25 2.80 -1.50 -2.50
N ASN A 26 2.17 -2.67 -2.68
CA ASN A 26 2.70 -3.93 -2.12
C ASN A 26 4.13 -4.19 -2.61
N ASP A 27 4.38 -4.05 -3.90
CA ASP A 27 5.69 -4.33 -4.49
C ASP A 27 6.73 -3.28 -4.08
N ALA A 28 6.35 -2.01 -4.06
CA ALA A 28 7.21 -0.92 -3.60
C ALA A 28 7.62 -1.10 -2.13
N ILE A 29 6.68 -1.47 -1.25
CA ILE A 29 6.99 -1.70 0.17
C ILE A 29 7.91 -2.92 0.31
N LYS A 30 7.64 -4.03 -0.38
CA LYS A 30 8.52 -5.22 -0.35
C LYS A 30 9.93 -4.92 -0.81
N ALA A 31 10.09 -4.09 -1.84
CA ALA A 31 11.40 -3.68 -2.36
C ALA A 31 12.27 -3.02 -1.28
N LEU A 32 11.67 -2.35 -0.28
CA LEU A 32 12.41 -1.77 0.84
C LEU A 32 13.12 -2.82 1.69
N PHE A 33 12.58 -4.04 1.80
CA PHE A 33 13.12 -5.10 2.67
C PHE A 33 14.04 -6.08 1.92
N VAL A 34 14.37 -5.81 0.65
CA VAL A 34 15.32 -6.64 -0.09
C VAL A 34 16.70 -6.50 0.55
N GLY A 35 17.38 -7.62 0.78
CA GLY A 35 18.73 -7.65 1.34
C GLY A 35 19.49 -8.89 0.89
N PRO A 36 20.68 -9.15 1.47
CA PRO A 36 21.29 -8.46 2.61
C PRO A 36 21.80 -7.05 2.28
N CYS A 37 22.01 -6.20 3.29
CA CYS A 37 22.55 -4.86 3.08
C CYS A 37 23.93 -4.90 2.39
N GLY A 38 24.18 -3.92 1.53
CA GLY A 38 25.45 -3.77 0.81
C GLY A 38 25.54 -4.61 -0.46
N THR A 39 24.50 -5.37 -0.82
CA THR A 39 24.39 -6.00 -2.15
C THR A 39 23.75 -5.05 -3.15
N GLU A 40 24.07 -5.24 -4.42
CA GLU A 40 23.38 -4.55 -5.51
C GLU A 40 21.87 -4.88 -5.47
N GLY A 41 21.03 -3.85 -5.49
CA GLY A 41 19.58 -4.00 -5.38
C GLY A 41 19.03 -4.16 -3.95
N ALA A 42 19.86 -4.02 -2.91
CA ALA A 42 19.38 -3.98 -1.53
C ALA A 42 18.45 -2.77 -1.30
N GLY A 43 17.32 -3.02 -0.62
CA GLY A 43 16.35 -2.00 -0.25
C GLY A 43 16.80 -1.15 0.93
N ALA A 44 16.12 -0.03 1.16
CA ALA A 44 16.45 0.91 2.23
C ALA A 44 16.36 0.31 3.65
N LEU A 45 15.53 -0.73 3.82
CA LEU A 45 15.32 -1.47 5.06
C LEU A 45 15.99 -2.85 5.02
N CYS A 46 17.03 -3.03 4.20
CA CYS A 46 17.79 -4.27 4.08
C CYS A 46 18.30 -4.83 5.42
N ALA A 47 18.49 -3.98 6.44
CA ALA A 47 18.97 -4.42 7.76
C ALA A 47 17.93 -5.28 8.49
N LEU A 48 16.66 -5.12 8.12
CA LEU A 48 15.52 -5.85 8.66
C LEU A 48 15.19 -7.11 7.83
N SER A 49 15.87 -7.33 6.70
CA SER A 49 15.58 -8.45 5.79
C SER A 49 15.84 -9.83 6.41
N SER A 50 16.76 -9.90 7.38
CA SER A 50 17.12 -11.14 8.10
C SER A 50 15.98 -11.71 8.95
N GLY A 51 15.01 -10.87 9.33
CA GLY A 51 13.82 -11.30 10.08
C GLY A 51 12.74 -11.97 9.22
N GLY A 52 12.97 -12.11 7.92
CA GLY A 52 12.08 -12.80 6.99
C GLY A 52 10.70 -12.12 6.85
N PRO A 53 9.68 -12.86 6.39
CA PRO A 53 8.37 -12.27 6.05
C PRO A 53 7.62 -11.69 7.27
N TRP A 54 7.96 -12.12 8.49
CA TRP A 54 7.29 -11.67 9.72
C TRP A 54 7.59 -10.22 10.06
N VAL A 55 8.83 -9.76 9.88
CA VAL A 55 9.20 -8.37 10.14
C VAL A 55 8.48 -7.44 9.16
N TYR A 56 8.46 -7.81 7.88
CA TYR A 56 7.64 -7.12 6.88
C TYR A 56 6.17 -7.02 7.31
N ALA A 57 5.55 -8.15 7.68
CA ALA A 57 4.13 -8.19 8.03
C ALA A 57 3.80 -7.31 9.25
N ILE A 58 4.63 -7.34 10.29
CA ILE A 58 4.42 -6.53 11.50
C ILE A 58 4.57 -5.05 11.20
N VAL A 59 5.64 -4.65 10.50
CA VAL A 59 5.89 -3.23 10.16
C VAL A 59 4.77 -2.68 9.30
N VAL A 60 4.38 -3.40 8.25
CA VAL A 60 3.29 -2.96 7.36
C VAL A 60 1.96 -2.90 8.08
N THR A 61 1.68 -3.84 9.00
CA THR A 61 0.45 -3.82 9.81
C THR A 61 0.38 -2.59 10.72
N ILE A 62 1.49 -2.25 11.39
CA ILE A 62 1.57 -1.06 12.24
C ILE A 62 1.33 0.20 11.40
N LEU A 63 1.99 0.32 10.25
CA LEU A 63 1.81 1.45 9.33
C LEU A 63 0.36 1.55 8.83
N ALA A 64 -0.25 0.42 8.46
CA ALA A 64 -1.64 0.37 8.01
C ALA A 64 -2.60 0.86 9.11
N VAL A 65 -2.44 0.39 10.36
CA VAL A 65 -3.28 0.82 11.49
C VAL A 65 -3.14 2.33 11.72
N ILE A 66 -1.92 2.86 11.73
CA ILE A 66 -1.68 4.31 11.90
C ILE A 66 -2.36 5.10 10.77
N ALA A 67 -2.19 4.68 9.52
CA ALA A 67 -2.79 5.32 8.37
C ALA A 67 -4.33 5.28 8.45
N THR A 68 -4.92 4.14 8.81
CA THR A 68 -6.37 4.00 8.98
C THR A 68 -6.91 4.91 10.07
N ILE A 69 -6.24 5.01 11.22
CA ILE A 69 -6.63 5.93 12.29
C ILE A 69 -6.57 7.38 11.82
N TRP A 70 -5.51 7.76 11.09
CA TRP A 70 -5.35 9.12 10.60
C TRP A 70 -6.41 9.49 9.56
N ILE A 71 -6.65 8.61 8.59
CA ILE A 71 -7.72 8.79 7.58
C ILE A 71 -9.08 8.90 8.26
N GLY A 72 -9.38 8.03 9.25
CA GLY A 72 -10.62 8.11 10.02
C GLY A 72 -10.81 9.46 10.70
N LYS A 73 -9.76 9.99 11.35
CA LYS A 73 -9.79 11.33 11.97
C LYS A 73 -10.00 12.45 10.97
N VAL A 74 -9.41 12.37 9.78
CA VAL A 74 -9.59 13.38 8.72
C VAL A 74 -11.01 13.30 8.16
N ALA A 75 -11.54 12.10 7.95
CA ALA A 75 -12.90 11.89 7.45
C ALA A 75 -13.96 12.46 8.40
N GLU A 76 -13.81 12.26 9.71
CA GLU A 76 -14.71 12.83 10.71
C GLU A 76 -14.68 14.37 10.73
N LYS A 77 -13.54 14.99 10.43
CA LYS A 77 -13.42 16.46 10.34
C LYS A 77 -14.02 17.05 9.04
N ALA A 78 -14.14 16.23 8.00
CA ALA A 78 -14.65 16.65 6.70
C ALA A 78 -16.19 16.48 6.59
N LYS A 79 -16.80 15.85 7.59
CA LYS A 79 -18.24 15.61 7.71
C LYS A 79 -18.91 16.73 8.50
#